data_AF-A0AAU9PDU0-F1
#
_entry.id   AF-A0AAU9PDU0-F1
#
_cell.length_a   1.000
_cell.length_b   1.000
_cell.length_c   1.000
_cell.angle_alpha   90.00
_cell.angle_beta   90.00
_cell.angle_gamma   90.00
#
_symmetry.space_group_name_H-M   'P 1'
#
loop_
_entity.id
_entity.type
_entity.pdbx_description
1 polymer ?
#
loop_
_entity_poly.entity_id
_entity_poly.type
_entity_poly.pdbx_seq_one_letter_code
_entity_poly.pdbx_strand_id
1 'polypeptide(L)' 'MVGHKGALAYFENDTKTMWLMHEYTINGPNLPFENGDKLNEWVLCKIYKTVRIKKLGNPKEVMEEPNVPLPKRQ' A
#
# COMPACT_ATOMS: atom_id res chain seq x y z
N MET A 1 12.15 -12.91 -3.26
CA MET A 1 11.41 -11.84 -2.56
C MET A 1 12.01 -10.51 -3.00
N VAL A 2 11.23 -9.59 -3.56
CA VAL A 2 11.72 -8.34 -4.20
C VAL A 2 11.59 -7.12 -3.26
N GLY A 3 10.77 -7.24 -2.20
CA GLY A 3 10.43 -6.14 -1.32
C GLY A 3 9.59 -6.56 -0.12
N HIS A 4 9.20 -5.61 0.72
CA HIS A 4 8.28 -5.78 1.84
C HIS A 4 6.99 -4.98 1.66
N LYS A 5 5.91 -5.42 2.30
CA LYS A 5 4.62 -4.72 2.37
C LYS A 5 4.26 -4.45 3.83
N GLY A 6 4.12 -3.18 4.20
CA GLY A 6 3.60 -2.71 5.48
C GLY A 6 2.13 -2.26 5.38
N ALA A 7 1.39 -2.31 6.48
CA ALA A 7 0.03 -1.79 6.57
C ALA A 7 -0.09 -0.79 7.73
N LEU A 8 -0.67 0.38 7.44
CA LEU A 8 -0.77 1.52 8.36
C LEU A 8 -2.20 2.07 8.37
N ALA A 9 -2.59 2.70 9.47
CA ALA A 9 -3.85 3.42 9.62
C ALA A 9 -3.61 4.84 10.11
N TYR A 10 -4.37 5.81 9.59
CA TYR A 10 -4.31 7.20 10.05
C TYR A 10 -5.21 7.41 11.28
N PHE A 11 -4.67 8.09 12.28
CA PHE A 11 -5.36 8.47 13.51
C PHE A 11 -5.48 9.99 13.55
N GLU A 12 -6.67 10.48 13.90
CA GLU A 12 -6.95 11.90 14.10
C GLU A 12 -7.45 12.07 15.53
N ASN A 13 -6.73 12.83 16.36
CA ASN A 13 -7.01 12.99 17.79
C ASN A 13 -7.21 11.64 18.52
N ASP A 14 -6.23 10.73 18.39
CA ASP A 14 -6.24 9.35 18.90
C ASP A 14 -7.39 8.45 18.40
N THR A 15 -8.23 8.95 17.49
CA THR A 15 -9.33 8.18 16.90
C THR A 15 -8.90 7.59 15.58
N LYS A 16 -8.95 6.25 15.47
CA LYS A 16 -8.65 5.53 14.23
C LYS A 16 -9.65 5.93 13.13
N THR A 17 -9.14 6.53 12.06
CA THR A 17 -9.94 6.90 10.90
C THR A 17 -10.17 5.71 9.96
N MET A 18 -10.85 5.97 8.84
CA MET A 18 -11.06 4.99 7.77
C MET A 18 -9.95 5.06 6.70
N TRP A 19 -8.98 5.96 6.85
CA TRP A 19 -7.86 6.06 5.95
C TRP A 19 -6.80 5.02 6.31
N LEU A 20 -6.43 4.22 5.31
CA LEU A 20 -5.46 3.14 5.40
C LEU A 20 -4.40 3.34 4.32
N MET A 21 -3.21 2.79 4.59
CA MET A 21 -2.10 2.81 3.68
C MET A 21 -1.46 1.43 3.62
N HIS A 22 -1.12 0.98 2.41
CA HIS A 22 -0.09 -0.03 2.23
C HIS A 22 1.19 0.66 1.76
N GLU A 23 2.28 0.40 2.46
CA GLU A 23 3.62 0.81 2.08
C GLU A 23 4.34 -0.37 1.43
N TYR A 24 5.00 -0.13 0.30
CA TYR A 24 5.81 -1.12 -0.38
C TYR A 24 7.26 -0.62 -0.48
N THR A 25 8.19 -1.42 0.02
CA THR A 25 9.63 -1.15 -0.02
C THR A 25 10.35 -2.21 -0.85
N ILE A 26 11.54 -1.90 -1.36
CA ILE A 26 12.41 -2.85 -2.07
C ILE A 26 13.51 -3.37 -1.15
N ASN A 27 13.89 -4.63 -1.31
CA ASN A 27 14.96 -5.24 -0.51
C ASN A 27 16.33 -4.86 -1.10
N GLY A 28 16.85 -3.69 -0.70
CA GLY A 28 18.10 -3.15 -1.24
C GLY A 28 17.93 -2.42 -2.59
N PRO A 29 19.04 -1.89 -3.16
CA PRO A 29 19.01 -1.06 -4.35
C PRO A 29 18.77 -1.91 -5.61
N ASN A 30 17.52 -2.27 -5.89
CA ASN A 30 17.16 -3.07 -7.08
C ASN A 30 16.64 -2.24 -8.26
N LEU A 31 16.85 -0.92 -8.26
CA LEU A 31 16.53 -0.07 -9.40
C LEU A 31 17.86 0.27 -10.11
N PRO A 32 18.10 -0.24 -11.34
CA PRO A 32 19.24 0.20 -12.11
C PRO A 32 18.96 1.63 -12.55
N PHE A 33 19.71 2.60 -12.03
CA PHE A 33 19.76 3.94 -12.61
C PHE A 33 21.21 4.40 -12.68
N GLU A 34 21.67 4.64 -13.90
CA GLU A 34 23.04 5.04 -14.22
C GLU A 34 23.37 6.49 -13.84
N ASN A 35 22.45 7.24 -13.23
CA ASN A 35 22.67 8.63 -12.85
C ASN A 35 22.33 8.88 -11.38
N GLY A 36 23.31 8.63 -10.52
CA GLY A 36 23.86 9.67 -9.64
C GLY A 36 23.08 10.15 -8.41
N ASP A 37 21.76 10.03 -8.32
CA ASP A 37 21.01 10.55 -7.17
C ASP A 37 20.11 9.48 -6.54
N LYS A 38 20.30 9.27 -5.23
CA LYS A 38 19.79 8.17 -4.40
C LYS A 38 18.27 7.95 -4.49
N LEU A 39 17.83 7.14 -5.45
CA LEU A 39 16.46 6.63 -5.53
C LEU A 39 16.16 5.49 -4.52
N ASN A 40 17.13 5.10 -3.69
CA ASN A 40 16.97 4.03 -2.69
C ASN A 40 16.09 4.41 -1.49
N GLU A 41 15.59 5.65 -1.43
CA GLU A 41 14.80 6.18 -0.31
C GLU A 41 13.30 6.29 -0.63
N TRP A 42 12.87 5.94 -1.83
CA TRP A 42 11.47 6.03 -2.23
C TRP A 42 10.70 4.76 -1.84
N VAL A 43 9.52 4.97 -1.25
CA VAL A 43 8.53 3.92 -1.00
C VAL A 43 7.32 4.12 -1.90
N LEU A 44 6.67 3.04 -2.31
CA LEU A 44 5.39 3.12 -3.01
C LEU A 44 4.27 3.01 -1.99
N CYS A 45 3.38 4.01 -1.95
CA CYS A 45 2.24 4.03 -1.06
C CYS A 45 0.93 3.85 -1.83
N LYS A 46 0.08 2.92 -1.37
CA LYS A 46 -1.33 2.83 -1.77
C LYS A 46 -2.18 3.38 -0.64
N ILE A 47 -2.69 4.59 -0.80
CA ILE A 47 -3.60 5.24 0.17
C ILE A 47 -5.04 4.98 -0.28
N TYR A 48 -5.87 4.54 0.65
CA TYR A 48 -7.28 4.26 0.38
C TYR A 48 -8.14 4.50 1.62
N LYS A 49 -9.43 4.71 1.40
CA LYS A 49 -10.41 4.87 2.48
C LYS A 49 -11.29 3.63 2.49
N THR A 50 -11.31 2.90 3.61
CA THR A 50 -12.29 1.82 3.78
C THR A 50 -13.68 2.44 3.89
N VAL A 51 -14.72 1.75 3.43
CA VAL A 51 -16.11 2.10 3.75
C VAL A 51 -16.55 1.13 4.83
N ARG A 52 -16.81 1.61 6.06
CA ARG A 52 -17.40 0.78 7.11
C ARG A 52 -18.85 0.52 6.71
N ILE A 53 -19.09 -0.50 5.90
CA ILE A 53 -20.42 -1.08 5.83
C ILE A 53 -20.62 -1.69 7.21
N LYS A 54 -21.60 -1.19 7.98
CA LYS A 54 -21.96 -1.73 9.29
C LYS A 54 -22.51 -3.16 9.10
N LYS A 55 -21.64 -4.14 8.84
CA LYS A 55 -21.98 -5.54 8.96
C LYS A 55 -21.80 -5.93 10.41
N LEU A 56 -22.93 -6.15 11.08
CA LEU A 56 -23.01 -6.79 12.37
C LEU A 56 -22.32 -8.17 12.26
N GLY A 57 -21.10 -8.30 12.81
CA GLY A 57 -20.42 -9.58 12.99
C GLY A 57 -19.23 -9.85 12.05
N ASN A 58 -18.06 -10.02 12.67
CA ASN A 58 -16.79 -10.60 12.17
C ASN A 58 -16.00 -9.86 11.07
N PRO A 59 -14.93 -9.12 11.43
CA PRO A 59 -13.99 -8.58 10.44
C PRO A 59 -12.93 -9.63 10.09
N LYS A 60 -13.28 -10.55 9.18
CA LYS A 60 -12.31 -11.10 8.24
C LYS A 60 -12.63 -10.55 6.86
N GLU A 61 -12.54 -9.24 6.69
CA GLU A 61 -12.60 -8.62 5.37
C GLU A 61 -11.21 -8.75 4.72
N VAL A 62 -10.97 -9.93 4.14
CA VAL A 62 -10.02 -10.06 3.05
C VAL A 62 -10.65 -9.31 1.88
N MET A 63 -10.23 -8.07 1.66
CA MET A 63 -10.57 -7.34 0.44
C MET A 63 -9.71 -7.91 -0.69
N GLU A 64 -10.30 -8.77 -1.53
CA GLU A 64 -9.78 -9.01 -2.87
C GLU A 64 -9.68 -7.66 -3.59
N GLU A 65 -8.51 -7.35 -4.14
CA GLU A 65 -8.38 -6.24 -5.07
C GLU A 65 -9.30 -6.51 -6.28
N PRO A 66 -9.99 -5.49 -6.82
CA PRO A 66 -10.64 -5.65 -8.11
C PRO A 66 -9.56 -6.06 -9.12
N ASN A 67 -9.75 -7.22 -9.77
CA ASN A 67 -8.88 -7.73 -10.82
C ASN A 67 -9.07 -6.85 -12.07
N VAL A 68 -8.50 -5.64 -12.03
CA VAL A 68 -8.43 -4.75 -13.18
C VAL A 68 -7.23 -5.22 -14.01
N PRO A 69 -7.43 -5.67 -15.26
CA PRO A 69 -6.32 -6.08 -16.10
C PRO A 69 -5.33 -4.93 -16.25
N LEU A 70 -4.09 -5.14 -15.82
CA LEU A 70 -3.03 -4.17 -16.05
C LEU A 70 -2.86 -3.98 -17.56
N PRO A 71 -2.80 -2.74 -18.07
CA PRO A 71 -2.53 -2.50 -19.47
C PRO A 71 -1.19 -3.14 -19.84
N LYS A 72 -1.19 -3.92 -20.92
CA LYS A 72 0.04 -4.50 -21.48
C LYS A 72 0.93 -3.35 -21.93
N ARG A 73 2.15 -3.27 -21.39
CA ARG A 73 3.19 -2.41 -21.95
C ARG A 73 3.44 -2.89 -23.39
N GLN A 74 3.22 -2.01 -24.36
CA GLN A 74 3.64 -2.19 -25.75
C GLN A 74 5.15 -2.01 -25.87
#